data_AF-A0A5A7RXH2-F1
#
_entry.id   AF-A0A5A7RXH2-F1
#
_cell.length_a   1.000
_cell.length_b   1.000
_cell.length_c   1.000
_cell.angle_alpha   90.00
_cell.angle_beta   90.00
_cell.angle_gamma   90.00
#
_symmetry.space_group_name_H-M   'P 1'
#
loop_
_entity.id
_entity.type
_entity.pdbx_description
1 polymer ?
#
loop_
_entity_poly.entity_id
_entity_poly.type
_entity_poly.pdbx_seq_one_letter_code
_entity_poly.pdbx_strand_id
1 'polypeptide(L)'
;MDFLFNIMKSIVAVIVCGILMIPSFAGVEEMEKGEKISTVAEEAIDEYDLLIICPSQFYEPLIPFKAHKEKYNVKTVIVTIEEIYGGKYFDVQGRDDAEKVKYFIKNAYDEWHIKYVLLVGGRRPGLKESWYVPVRYAYLDDKSNWEAKYLSDLYFADIYDANGNFSSWDSNGNGIFAEWKGNKAEDSPIDLVPDVYVGRWACRNAFEVEIMVSKTIEYETTTHGAEWFKKFVCIAGDTYPEVLNSSWKGYEGEEGTQRAINWMPGFEPIKLWTSLGTFTGPEDVIEAISQGCGFVFFDGHGSPMSWATHAPNSTEWVDGLTVWQMPKLKNEGMYPVCVVGGCHNSQFNITMFNLLKFYKGIGEWIEYIWKGETAPACWSWWMTRKIDGGSIATLGYSGLGYTKEDKNFEGEATEWLDTHFFWEYGMNGTDVLGEIWGKVIAGYLKTYPIDWNTPAGSNSAIDAKTVEEWILLGDPSLKIGGYAS
;
A
#
# COMPACT_ATOMS: atom_id res chain seq x y z
N MET A 1 -9.16 14.05 -41.58
CA MET A 1 -9.47 14.99 -40.48
C MET A 1 -10.90 15.54 -40.57
N ASP A 2 -11.66 15.29 -41.65
CA ASP A 2 -13.07 15.71 -41.78
C ASP A 2 -14.13 14.63 -41.48
N PHE A 3 -13.73 13.44 -41.04
CA PHE A 3 -14.66 12.37 -40.66
C PHE A 3 -15.00 12.37 -39.15
N LEU A 4 -14.10 12.89 -38.31
CA LEU A 4 -14.29 13.02 -36.86
C LEU A 4 -15.09 14.27 -36.46
N PHE A 5 -15.19 15.27 -37.35
CA PHE A 5 -15.92 16.52 -37.07
C PHE A 5 -17.45 16.39 -37.22
N ASN A 6 -17.94 15.36 -37.92
CA ASN A 6 -19.38 15.14 -38.15
C ASN A 6 -20.06 14.22 -37.11
N ILE A 7 -19.29 13.52 -36.26
CA ILE A 7 -19.85 12.69 -35.18
C ILE A 7 -20.17 13.52 -33.93
N MET A 8 -19.53 14.69 -33.76
CA MET A 8 -19.74 15.57 -32.60
C MET A 8 -20.97 16.49 -32.68
N LYS A 9 -21.65 16.59 -33.83
CA LYS A 9 -22.87 17.41 -33.97
C LYS A 9 -24.17 16.69 -33.59
N SER A 10 -24.14 15.37 -33.43
CA SER A 10 -25.35 14.58 -33.15
C SER A 10 -25.58 14.23 -31.67
N ILE A 11 -24.65 14.60 -30.78
CA ILE A 11 -24.75 14.30 -29.33
C ILE A 11 -25.17 15.53 -28.50
N VAL A 12 -25.16 16.73 -29.07
CA VAL A 12 -25.47 18.00 -28.37
C VAL A 12 -26.98 18.34 -28.38
N ALA A 13 -27.85 17.49 -28.93
CA ALA A 13 -29.27 17.80 -29.14
C ALA A 13 -30.27 17.06 -28.21
N VAL A 14 -29.84 16.36 -27.15
CA VAL A 14 -30.75 15.53 -26.31
C VAL A 14 -30.81 15.92 -24.82
N ILE A 15 -30.13 16.97 -24.35
CA ILE A 15 -30.26 17.41 -22.94
C ILE A 15 -30.61 18.89 -22.86
N VAL A 16 -31.81 19.24 -23.33
CA VAL A 16 -32.56 20.43 -22.90
C VAL A 16 -34.04 20.10 -23.04
N CYS A 17 -34.74 19.85 -21.92
CA CYS A 17 -36.16 20.14 -21.70
C CYS A 17 -36.64 19.50 -20.38
N GLY A 18 -37.02 20.33 -19.40
CA GLY A 18 -37.78 19.84 -18.25
C GLY A 18 -37.61 20.58 -16.93
N ILE A 19 -37.59 21.92 -16.91
CA ILE A 19 -37.80 22.69 -15.67
C ILE A 19 -39.24 23.19 -15.68
N LEU A 20 -40.06 22.70 -14.75
CA LEU A 20 -41.37 23.28 -14.43
C LEU A 20 -41.55 23.37 -12.90
N MET A 21 -41.45 24.62 -12.42
CA MET A 21 -42.28 25.31 -11.42
C MET A 21 -42.84 24.51 -10.24
N ILE A 22 -42.45 24.87 -9.02
CA ILE A 22 -43.22 24.62 -7.79
C ILE A 22 -43.45 25.98 -7.09
N PRO A 23 -44.69 26.34 -6.72
CA PRO A 23 -44.95 27.57 -5.99
C PRO A 23 -44.71 27.41 -4.49
N SER A 24 -44.28 28.51 -3.89
CA SER A 24 -44.11 28.75 -2.46
C SER A 24 -45.45 28.76 -1.71
N PHE A 25 -45.45 28.20 -0.50
CA PHE A 25 -46.40 28.55 0.55
C PHE A 25 -45.66 28.75 1.87
N ALA A 26 -46.05 29.83 2.56
CA ALA A 26 -45.55 30.28 3.85
C ALA A 26 -46.67 30.19 4.90
N GLY A 27 -46.26 30.05 6.17
CA GLY A 27 -47.10 30.16 7.39
C GLY A 27 -47.59 28.80 7.93
N VAL A 28 -47.67 28.51 9.23
CA VAL A 28 -47.66 29.32 10.47
C VAL A 28 -47.18 28.44 11.64
N GLU A 29 -46.66 29.08 12.70
CA GLU A 29 -46.25 28.54 14.01
C GLU A 29 -47.36 27.80 14.78
N GLU A 30 -46.97 26.85 15.64
CA GLU A 30 -47.49 26.82 17.03
C GLU A 30 -46.47 26.18 17.99
N MET A 31 -46.27 26.84 19.14
CA MET A 31 -45.41 26.44 20.24
C MET A 31 -46.18 25.51 21.19
N GLU A 32 -45.60 24.36 21.54
CA GLU A 32 -45.91 23.67 22.80
C GLU A 32 -44.68 23.66 23.71
N LYS A 33 -44.83 24.31 24.87
CA LYS A 33 -43.87 24.27 25.98
C LYS A 33 -44.04 22.94 26.72
N GLY A 34 -43.11 22.01 26.51
CA GLY A 34 -42.90 20.85 27.38
C GLY A 34 -41.69 21.07 28.31
N GLU A 35 -41.87 20.81 29.60
CA GLU A 35 -40.87 20.93 30.66
C GLU A 35 -39.58 20.15 30.35
N LYS A 36 -38.42 20.82 30.49
CA LYS A 36 -37.10 20.17 30.45
C LYS A 36 -36.92 19.33 31.73
N ILE A 37 -37.15 18.03 31.60
CA ILE A 37 -36.53 17.04 32.50
C ILE A 37 -35.10 16.85 31.99
N SER A 38 -34.12 17.31 32.75
CA SER A 38 -32.70 17.09 32.46
C SER A 38 -32.33 15.64 32.77
N THR A 39 -32.50 14.76 31.80
CA THR A 39 -31.70 13.53 31.74
C THR A 39 -30.35 13.93 31.17
N VAL A 40 -29.30 13.81 31.98
CA VAL A 40 -27.93 13.75 31.47
C VAL A 40 -27.88 12.50 30.60
N ALA A 41 -28.05 12.68 29.29
CA ALA A 41 -27.67 11.64 28.35
C ALA A 41 -26.15 11.55 28.46
N GLU A 42 -25.63 10.39 28.84
CA GLU A 42 -24.27 10.03 28.43
C GLU A 42 -24.24 10.20 26.92
N GLU A 43 -23.50 11.20 26.43
CA GLU A 43 -23.15 11.25 25.02
C GLU A 43 -22.42 9.94 24.73
N ALA A 44 -23.06 9.08 23.95
CA ALA A 44 -22.44 7.86 23.49
C ALA A 44 -21.21 8.28 22.69
N ILE A 45 -20.02 7.92 23.18
CA ILE A 45 -18.79 8.12 22.43
C ILE A 45 -18.86 7.20 21.22
N ASP A 46 -18.80 7.78 20.02
CA ASP A 46 -18.73 7.00 18.78
C ASP A 46 -17.37 6.30 18.73
N GLU A 47 -17.34 5.00 19.01
CA GLU A 47 -16.11 4.18 18.93
C GLU A 47 -16.11 3.32 17.66
N TYR A 48 -14.98 3.31 16.95
CA TYR A 48 -14.76 2.47 15.77
C TYR A 48 -13.38 1.81 15.83
N ASP A 49 -13.26 0.60 15.27
CA ASP A 49 -11.97 -0.08 15.09
C ASP A 49 -11.34 0.31 13.74
N LEU A 50 -12.15 0.33 12.67
CA LEU A 50 -11.74 0.55 11.29
C LEU A 50 -12.38 1.81 10.70
N LEU A 51 -11.54 2.76 10.28
CA LEU A 51 -11.93 3.90 9.45
C LEU A 51 -11.63 3.60 7.98
N ILE A 52 -12.64 3.67 7.12
CA ILE A 52 -12.51 3.56 5.67
C ILE A 52 -12.66 4.96 5.06
N ILE A 53 -11.63 5.43 4.34
CA ILE A 53 -11.64 6.72 3.65
C ILE A 53 -11.72 6.50 2.14
N CYS A 54 -12.74 7.04 1.48
CA CYS A 54 -12.96 6.85 0.04
C CYS A 54 -13.50 8.12 -0.65
N PRO A 55 -13.46 8.25 -1.99
CA PRO A 55 -14.29 9.23 -2.68
C PRO A 55 -15.77 8.81 -2.63
N SER A 56 -16.70 9.76 -2.73
CA SER A 56 -18.14 9.47 -2.70
C SER A 56 -18.58 8.41 -3.73
N GLN A 57 -17.95 8.36 -4.91
CA GLN A 57 -18.25 7.37 -5.94
C GLN A 57 -17.86 5.92 -5.59
N PHE A 58 -17.09 5.69 -4.53
CA PHE A 58 -16.70 4.34 -4.06
C PHE A 58 -17.46 3.92 -2.80
N TYR A 59 -18.34 4.77 -2.26
CA TYR A 59 -19.06 4.52 -1.02
C TYR A 59 -19.98 3.29 -1.10
N GLU A 60 -20.86 3.24 -2.10
CA GLU A 60 -21.86 2.18 -2.24
C GLU A 60 -21.24 0.76 -2.33
N PRO A 61 -20.20 0.52 -3.16
CA PRO A 61 -19.50 -0.76 -3.18
C PRO A 61 -18.90 -1.22 -1.84
N LEU A 62 -18.65 -0.31 -0.89
CA LEU A 62 -18.03 -0.63 0.40
C LEU A 62 -19.04 -1.06 1.47
N ILE A 63 -20.35 -0.85 1.25
CA ILE A 63 -21.39 -1.22 2.22
C ILE A 63 -21.35 -2.71 2.61
N PRO A 64 -21.21 -3.67 1.67
CA PRO A 64 -21.08 -5.09 2.01
C PRO A 64 -19.83 -5.38 2.85
N PHE A 65 -18.73 -4.67 2.60
CA PHE A 65 -17.49 -4.85 3.35
C PHE A 65 -17.59 -4.34 4.79
N LYS A 66 -18.17 -3.16 5.01
CA LYS A 66 -18.50 -2.68 6.37
C LYS A 66 -19.35 -3.70 7.13
N ALA A 67 -20.43 -4.19 6.51
CA ALA A 67 -21.31 -5.18 7.14
C ALA A 67 -20.58 -6.49 7.49
N HIS A 68 -19.65 -6.93 6.63
CA HIS A 68 -18.81 -8.09 6.89
C HIS A 68 -17.87 -7.88 8.09
N LYS A 69 -17.20 -6.72 8.15
CA LYS A 69 -16.31 -6.39 9.27
C LYS A 69 -17.06 -6.31 10.60
N GLU A 70 -18.23 -5.67 10.60
CA GLU A 70 -19.08 -5.57 11.79
C GLU A 70 -19.61 -6.94 12.24
N LYS A 71 -19.89 -7.86 11.31
CA LYS A 71 -20.25 -9.25 11.65
C LYS A 71 -19.16 -9.96 12.46
N TYR A 72 -17.88 -9.63 12.21
CA TYR A 72 -16.74 -10.18 12.95
C TYR A 72 -16.23 -9.23 14.05
N ASN A 73 -17.09 -8.35 14.57
CA ASN A 73 -16.83 -7.43 15.67
C ASN A 73 -15.71 -6.41 15.40
N VAL A 74 -15.49 -6.05 14.14
CA VAL A 74 -14.66 -4.89 13.76
C VAL A 74 -15.60 -3.73 13.47
N LYS A 75 -15.85 -2.87 14.47
CA LYS A 75 -16.71 -1.69 14.33
C LYS A 75 -16.12 -0.79 13.24
N THR A 76 -16.90 -0.53 12.19
CA THR A 76 -16.35 0.09 10.97
C THR A 76 -17.11 1.36 10.62
N VAL A 77 -16.42 2.42 10.19
CA VAL A 77 -17.05 3.64 9.65
C VAL A 77 -16.50 3.93 8.26
N ILE A 78 -17.37 4.34 7.33
CA ILE A 78 -16.97 4.80 5.99
C ILE A 78 -17.18 6.31 5.95
N VAL A 79 -16.10 7.04 5.66
CA VAL A 79 -16.08 8.50 5.55
C VAL A 79 -15.59 8.89 4.17
N THR A 80 -16.29 9.79 3.50
CA THR A 80 -15.83 10.26 2.19
C THR A 80 -14.83 11.40 2.30
N ILE A 81 -13.91 11.54 1.34
CA ILE A 81 -13.01 12.71 1.27
C ILE A 81 -13.79 14.02 1.22
N GLU A 82 -14.98 14.03 0.60
CA GLU A 82 -15.84 15.21 0.55
C GLU A 82 -16.39 15.56 1.94
N GLU A 83 -16.71 14.57 2.77
CA GLU A 83 -17.12 14.77 4.16
C GLU A 83 -15.98 15.27 5.05
N ILE A 84 -14.75 14.75 4.83
CA ILE A 84 -13.54 15.23 5.51
C ILE A 84 -13.31 16.71 5.18
N TYR A 85 -13.28 17.06 3.89
CA TYR A 85 -13.02 18.44 3.47
C TYR A 85 -14.18 19.38 3.77
N GLY A 86 -15.39 18.86 3.93
CA GLY A 86 -16.58 19.60 4.32
C GLY A 86 -16.73 19.80 5.84
N GLY A 87 -15.87 19.17 6.66
CA GLY A 87 -15.94 19.28 8.12
C GLY A 87 -17.18 18.63 8.72
N LYS A 88 -17.64 17.50 8.15
CA LYS A 88 -18.88 16.85 8.61
C LYS A 88 -18.78 16.32 10.04
N TYR A 89 -17.63 15.76 10.40
CA TYR A 89 -17.42 15.09 11.69
C TYR A 89 -16.49 15.87 12.62
N PHE A 90 -15.46 16.52 12.07
CA PHE A 90 -14.48 17.31 12.82
C PHE A 90 -14.19 18.63 12.10
N ASP A 91 -13.69 19.61 12.85
CA ASP A 91 -13.15 20.85 12.26
C ASP A 91 -12.00 20.54 11.30
N VAL A 92 -12.05 21.15 10.12
CA VAL A 92 -11.04 20.91 9.08
C VAL A 92 -9.74 21.62 9.43
N GLN A 93 -8.66 20.85 9.53
CA GLN A 93 -7.29 21.32 9.75
C GLN A 93 -6.37 20.79 8.65
N GLY A 94 -5.20 21.41 8.45
CA GLY A 94 -4.20 20.97 7.47
C GLY A 94 -4.07 21.88 6.25
N ARG A 95 -2.82 22.03 5.79
CA ARG A 95 -2.38 22.94 4.72
C ARG A 95 -2.74 22.46 3.31
N ASP A 96 -2.83 21.15 3.13
CA ASP A 96 -3.17 20.49 1.88
C ASP A 96 -4.10 19.30 2.11
N ASP A 97 -4.56 18.67 1.03
CA ASP A 97 -5.53 17.58 1.07
C ASP A 97 -5.02 16.35 1.83
N ALA A 98 -3.74 16.01 1.75
CA ALA A 98 -3.16 14.89 2.48
C ALA A 98 -3.05 15.20 3.99
N GLU A 99 -2.66 16.43 4.36
CA GLU A 99 -2.59 16.82 5.77
C GLU A 99 -3.99 16.93 6.39
N LYS A 100 -5.01 17.36 5.62
CA LYS A 100 -6.42 17.31 6.07
C LYS A 100 -6.88 15.90 6.39
N VAL A 101 -6.52 14.92 5.55
CA VAL A 101 -6.81 13.51 5.82
C VAL A 101 -6.04 13.04 7.06
N LYS A 102 -4.77 13.43 7.23
CA LYS A 102 -3.99 13.07 8.43
C LYS A 102 -4.57 13.66 9.71
N TYR A 103 -5.00 14.92 9.72
CA TYR A 103 -5.70 15.52 10.87
C TYR A 103 -7.05 14.85 11.15
N PHE A 104 -7.78 14.44 10.10
CA PHE A 104 -9.01 13.67 10.29
C PHE A 104 -8.73 12.33 10.97
N ILE A 105 -7.69 11.62 10.53
CA ILE A 105 -7.25 10.35 11.14
C ILE A 105 -6.83 10.59 12.59
N LYS A 106 -6.07 11.66 12.87
CA LYS A 106 -5.71 12.07 14.23
C LYS A 106 -6.95 12.24 15.12
N ASN A 107 -7.94 13.02 14.68
CA ASN A 107 -9.15 13.25 15.48
C ASN A 107 -9.96 11.96 15.66
N ALA A 108 -10.05 11.12 14.62
CA ALA A 108 -10.67 9.81 14.74
C ALA A 108 -9.90 8.88 15.70
N TYR A 109 -8.58 8.97 15.77
CA TYR A 109 -7.77 8.24 16.74
C TYR A 109 -8.04 8.73 18.18
N ASP A 110 -8.03 10.05 18.38
CA ASP A 110 -8.22 10.66 19.69
C ASP A 110 -9.63 10.50 20.23
N GLU A 111 -10.65 10.67 19.38
CA GLU A 111 -12.06 10.77 19.78
C GLU A 111 -12.87 9.51 19.48
N TRP A 112 -12.54 8.78 18.40
CA TRP A 112 -13.22 7.53 18.03
C TRP A 112 -12.43 6.26 18.35
N HIS A 113 -11.19 6.41 18.82
CA HIS A 113 -10.31 5.31 19.20
C HIS A 113 -10.05 4.28 18.09
N ILE A 114 -9.98 4.75 16.85
CA ILE A 114 -9.66 3.89 15.70
C ILE A 114 -8.27 3.26 15.84
N LYS A 115 -8.15 2.06 15.28
CA LYS A 115 -6.91 1.30 15.23
C LYS A 115 -6.43 1.07 13.80
N TYR A 116 -7.36 0.95 12.86
CA TYR A 116 -7.10 0.63 11.46
C TYR A 116 -7.64 1.73 10.54
N VAL A 117 -6.89 2.06 9.50
CA VAL A 117 -7.29 3.01 8.45
C VAL A 117 -7.12 2.37 7.08
N LEU A 118 -8.23 2.15 6.37
CA LEU A 118 -8.21 1.69 4.97
C LEU A 118 -8.44 2.88 4.03
N LEU A 119 -7.42 3.21 3.25
CA LEU A 119 -7.48 4.22 2.19
C LEU A 119 -7.98 3.57 0.90
N VAL A 120 -9.21 3.87 0.46
CA VAL A 120 -9.81 3.29 -0.76
C VAL A 120 -9.79 4.33 -1.88
N GLY A 121 -8.68 4.33 -2.63
CA GLY A 121 -8.51 5.16 -3.81
C GLY A 121 -7.06 5.27 -4.24
N GLY A 122 -6.83 5.09 -5.54
CA GLY A 122 -5.53 5.26 -6.17
C GLY A 122 -5.45 6.50 -7.06
N ARG A 123 -4.49 6.46 -7.99
CA ARG A 123 -4.28 7.51 -8.98
C ARG A 123 -5.45 7.60 -9.96
N ARG A 124 -5.96 8.82 -10.20
CA ARG A 124 -6.98 9.07 -11.22
C ARG A 124 -6.40 8.89 -12.64
N PRO A 125 -7.21 8.46 -13.62
CA PRO A 125 -6.81 8.44 -15.03
C PRO A 125 -6.38 9.83 -15.52
N GLY A 126 -5.38 9.89 -16.41
CA GLY A 126 -4.95 11.13 -17.06
C GLY A 126 -3.44 11.37 -17.05
N LEU A 127 -3.03 12.41 -17.80
CA LEU A 127 -1.64 12.84 -17.94
C LEU A 127 -1.08 13.51 -16.68
N LYS A 128 -1.91 14.33 -16.02
CA LYS A 128 -1.57 14.97 -14.75
C LYS A 128 -1.82 13.98 -13.63
N GLU A 129 -0.85 13.86 -12.74
CA GLU A 129 -1.03 13.08 -11.53
C GLU A 129 -2.06 13.75 -10.61
N SER A 130 -3.07 12.99 -10.23
CA SER A 130 -4.13 13.39 -9.30
C SER A 130 -4.71 12.13 -8.66
N TRP A 131 -5.40 12.30 -7.52
CA TRP A 131 -5.65 11.21 -6.59
C TRP A 131 -7.13 11.13 -6.19
N TYR A 132 -7.69 9.92 -6.09
CA TYR A 132 -9.01 9.73 -5.49
C TYR A 132 -8.95 9.96 -3.98
N VAL A 133 -8.03 9.28 -3.30
CA VAL A 133 -7.64 9.57 -1.91
C VAL A 133 -6.20 10.07 -1.96
N PRO A 134 -5.88 11.20 -1.31
CA PRO A 134 -4.56 11.81 -1.42
C PRO A 134 -3.44 10.89 -0.92
N VAL A 135 -2.21 11.23 -1.30
CA VAL A 135 -0.97 10.52 -0.95
C VAL A 135 0.04 11.52 -0.41
N ARG A 136 1.07 11.03 0.27
CA ARG A 136 2.25 11.83 0.59
C ARG A 136 3.47 11.32 -0.16
N TYR A 137 4.34 12.27 -0.52
CA TYR A 137 5.66 11.98 -1.05
C TYR A 137 6.72 12.37 -0.02
N ALA A 138 7.65 11.48 0.27
CA ALA A 138 8.86 11.76 1.03
C ALA A 138 9.98 12.23 0.09
N TYR A 139 10.80 13.18 0.53
CA TYR A 139 11.86 13.85 -0.26
C TYR A 139 13.26 13.61 0.32
N LEU A 140 13.48 12.40 0.85
CA LEU A 140 14.79 11.94 1.27
C LEU A 140 15.66 11.64 0.04
N ASP A 141 16.81 12.29 -0.05
CA ASP A 141 17.81 12.09 -1.10
C ASP A 141 18.73 10.91 -0.74
N ASP A 142 18.52 9.77 -1.38
CA ASP A 142 19.31 8.55 -1.20
C ASP A 142 20.65 8.56 -1.97
N LYS A 143 20.97 9.65 -2.67
CA LYS A 143 22.16 9.82 -3.53
C LYS A 143 22.24 8.86 -4.72
N SER A 144 21.19 8.10 -5.02
CA SER A 144 21.14 7.20 -6.19
C SER A 144 21.08 7.96 -7.52
N ASN A 145 20.55 9.19 -7.52
CA ASN A 145 20.11 9.93 -8.71
C ASN A 145 19.01 9.22 -9.53
N TRP A 146 18.36 8.20 -8.97
CA TRP A 146 17.28 7.48 -9.63
C TRP A 146 15.93 8.16 -9.46
N GLU A 147 15.63 8.59 -8.23
CA GLU A 147 14.38 9.21 -7.86
C GLU A 147 14.60 10.44 -6.97
N ALA A 148 13.68 11.40 -7.08
CA ALA A 148 13.72 12.62 -6.26
C ALA A 148 12.76 12.55 -5.06
N LYS A 149 11.84 11.58 -5.09
CA LYS A 149 10.79 11.37 -4.10
C LYS A 149 10.08 10.04 -4.37
N TYR A 150 9.48 9.49 -3.33
CA TYR A 150 8.71 8.24 -3.38
C TYR A 150 7.44 8.38 -2.52
N LEU A 151 6.46 7.50 -2.75
CA LEU A 151 5.20 7.52 -2.00
C LEU A 151 5.45 7.04 -0.57
N SER A 152 4.69 7.56 0.39
CA SER A 152 4.68 7.03 1.75
C SER A 152 3.27 7.12 2.32
N ASP A 153 2.66 5.95 2.55
CA ASP A 153 1.41 5.87 3.32
C ASP A 153 1.68 5.79 4.84
N LEU A 154 2.93 5.55 5.26
CA LEU A 154 3.36 5.68 6.67
C LEU A 154 3.08 7.09 7.21
N TYR A 155 3.13 8.12 6.35
CA TYR A 155 2.70 9.47 6.67
C TYR A 155 1.31 9.54 7.33
N PHE A 156 0.36 8.70 6.92
CA PHE A 156 -0.99 8.71 7.49
C PHE A 156 -1.10 7.93 8.81
N ALA A 157 -0.07 7.13 9.13
CA ALA A 157 -0.02 6.26 10.30
C ALA A 157 0.77 6.86 11.46
N ASP A 158 1.87 7.56 11.18
CA ASP A 158 2.69 8.31 12.15
C ASP A 158 1.96 9.63 12.47
N ILE A 159 1.13 9.65 13.50
CA ILE A 159 0.28 10.79 13.90
C ILE A 159 1.04 11.70 14.87
N TYR A 160 1.77 11.10 15.82
CA TYR A 160 2.45 11.78 16.91
C TYR A 160 3.94 11.47 16.91
N ASP A 161 4.75 12.50 17.17
CA ASP A 161 6.17 12.32 17.46
C ASP A 161 6.40 11.74 18.87
N ALA A 162 7.65 11.37 19.16
CA ALA A 162 8.05 10.84 20.47
C ALA A 162 7.78 11.76 21.68
N ASN A 163 7.44 13.03 21.46
CA ASN A 163 7.06 13.99 22.50
C ASN A 163 5.53 14.19 22.59
N GLY A 164 4.74 13.52 21.75
CA GLY A 164 3.29 13.64 21.67
C GLY A 164 2.81 14.85 20.85
N ASN A 165 3.68 15.48 20.05
CA ASN A 165 3.25 16.54 19.12
C ASN A 165 2.80 15.94 17.79
N PHE A 166 1.94 16.65 17.05
CA PHE A 166 1.55 16.21 15.71
C PHE A 166 2.76 16.10 14.78
N SER A 167 2.99 14.90 14.24
CA SER A 167 4.07 14.59 13.31
C SER A 167 3.72 15.12 11.91
N SER A 168 4.09 16.35 11.59
CA SER A 168 3.71 16.98 10.30
C SER A 168 4.49 16.43 9.09
N TRP A 169 5.65 15.81 9.34
CA TRP A 169 6.71 15.51 8.37
C TRP A 169 7.25 16.73 7.61
N ASP A 170 6.90 17.95 8.01
CA ASP A 170 7.36 19.22 7.41
C ASP A 170 7.56 20.21 8.55
N SER A 171 8.68 20.03 9.24
CA SER A 171 9.06 20.74 10.46
C SER A 171 9.50 22.17 10.19
N ASN A 172 10.04 22.42 8.99
CA ASN A 172 10.49 23.74 8.57
C ASN A 172 9.40 24.55 7.84
N GLY A 173 8.28 23.92 7.48
CA GLY A 173 7.09 24.55 6.93
C GLY A 173 7.19 24.95 5.45
N ASN A 174 8.08 24.32 4.68
CA ASN A 174 8.33 24.69 3.29
C ASN A 174 7.45 23.92 2.26
N GLY A 175 6.65 22.95 2.71
CA GLY A 175 5.78 22.13 1.87
C GLY A 175 6.48 20.95 1.17
N ILE A 176 7.72 20.65 1.56
CA ILE A 176 8.49 19.47 1.19
C ILE A 176 8.50 18.59 2.44
N PHE A 177 8.15 17.31 2.30
CA PHE A 177 7.87 16.45 3.44
C PHE A 177 8.93 15.35 3.55
N ALA A 178 9.32 15.02 4.78
CA ALA A 178 10.44 14.14 5.09
C ALA A 178 11.70 14.55 4.29
N GLU A 179 11.98 15.86 4.25
CA GLU A 179 13.11 16.38 3.50
C GLU A 179 14.42 16.01 4.20
N TRP A 180 15.29 15.31 3.46
CA TRP A 180 16.64 14.98 3.91
C TRP A 180 17.62 15.09 2.75
N LYS A 181 18.36 16.20 2.71
CA LYS A 181 19.37 16.51 1.68
C LYS A 181 20.66 17.03 2.32
N GLY A 182 21.73 17.05 1.54
CA GLY A 182 23.01 17.59 1.98
C GLY A 182 23.61 16.83 3.18
N ASN A 183 23.90 17.55 4.27
CA ASN A 183 24.70 17.03 5.39
C ASN A 183 23.88 16.52 6.59
N LYS A 184 22.57 16.77 6.64
CA LYS A 184 21.65 16.32 7.68
C LYS A 184 20.21 16.47 7.22
N ALA A 185 19.25 15.86 7.91
CA ALA A 185 17.84 16.03 7.60
C ALA A 185 17.36 17.48 7.86
N GLU A 186 16.54 18.00 6.96
CA GLU A 186 15.84 19.26 7.10
C GLU A 186 14.56 19.11 7.90
N ASP A 187 13.89 17.97 7.75
CA ASP A 187 12.75 17.57 8.58
C ASP A 187 13.18 16.53 9.60
N SER A 188 13.32 16.96 10.84
CA SER A 188 13.71 16.08 11.94
C SER A 188 13.41 16.65 13.31
N PRO A 189 13.31 15.79 14.35
CA PRO A 189 13.16 14.34 14.22
C PRO A 189 11.74 13.97 13.77
N ILE A 190 11.63 12.92 12.96
CA ILE A 190 10.39 12.18 12.71
C ILE A 190 10.61 10.82 13.38
N ASP A 191 9.67 10.29 14.17
CA ASP A 191 9.91 8.99 14.81
C ASP A 191 9.56 7.80 13.91
N LEU A 192 8.71 8.01 12.90
CA LEU A 192 8.29 7.04 11.90
C LEU A 192 7.51 5.85 12.48
N VAL A 193 7.09 5.92 13.75
CA VAL A 193 6.36 4.83 14.41
C VAL A 193 4.87 5.00 14.13
N PRO A 194 4.19 3.99 13.58
CA PRO A 194 2.76 4.10 13.30
C PRO A 194 1.92 4.07 14.58
N ASP A 195 1.07 5.07 14.79
CA ASP A 195 0.05 5.13 15.87
C ASP A 195 -1.23 4.36 15.49
N VAL A 196 -1.52 4.28 14.20
CA VAL A 196 -2.60 3.48 13.60
C VAL A 196 -2.07 2.62 12.46
N TYR A 197 -2.74 1.52 12.14
CA TYR A 197 -2.33 0.66 11.03
C TYR A 197 -3.01 1.06 9.74
N VAL A 198 -2.22 1.46 8.74
CA VAL A 198 -2.71 1.93 7.44
C VAL A 198 -2.54 0.86 6.38
N GLY A 199 -3.58 0.66 5.57
CA GLY A 199 -3.48 -0.08 4.32
C GLY A 199 -4.22 0.67 3.21
N ARG A 200 -3.87 0.40 1.95
CA ARG A 200 -4.48 1.04 0.79
C ARG A 200 -5.03 0.03 -0.21
N TRP A 201 -6.28 0.23 -0.60
CA TRP A 201 -6.79 -0.27 -1.87
C TRP A 201 -6.62 0.82 -2.91
N ALA A 202 -5.62 0.67 -3.79
CA ALA A 202 -5.27 1.67 -4.81
C ALA A 202 -6.25 1.68 -6.00
N CYS A 203 -7.54 1.47 -5.73
CA CYS A 203 -8.62 1.36 -6.70
C CYS A 203 -8.72 2.62 -7.57
N ARG A 204 -8.79 2.42 -8.89
CA ARG A 204 -8.92 3.49 -9.89
C ARG A 204 -10.34 3.68 -10.39
N ASN A 205 -11.28 2.83 -9.96
CA ASN A 205 -12.70 2.86 -10.29
C ASN A 205 -13.49 1.97 -9.30
N ALA A 206 -14.83 2.07 -9.33
CA ALA A 206 -15.72 1.33 -8.43
C ALA A 206 -15.64 -0.20 -8.64
N PHE A 207 -15.40 -0.66 -9.87
CA PHE A 207 -15.27 -2.09 -10.16
C PHE A 207 -14.05 -2.72 -9.46
N GLU A 208 -12.93 -2.00 -9.36
CA GLU A 208 -11.79 -2.48 -8.56
C GLU A 208 -12.12 -2.55 -7.06
N VAL A 209 -13.01 -1.68 -6.57
CA VAL A 209 -13.48 -1.76 -5.18
C VAL A 209 -14.34 -3.02 -4.99
N GLU A 210 -15.28 -3.28 -5.90
CA GLU A 210 -16.12 -4.48 -5.88
C GLU A 210 -15.30 -5.78 -5.90
N ILE A 211 -14.21 -5.82 -6.68
CA ILE A 211 -13.26 -6.94 -6.70
C ILE A 211 -12.64 -7.13 -5.31
N MET A 212 -12.09 -6.06 -4.72
CA MET A 212 -11.42 -6.16 -3.43
C MET A 212 -12.39 -6.54 -2.30
N VAL A 213 -13.59 -5.96 -2.29
CA VAL A 213 -14.65 -6.30 -1.34
C VAL A 213 -15.03 -7.77 -1.44
N SER A 214 -15.30 -8.27 -2.65
CA SER A 214 -15.70 -9.67 -2.85
C SER A 214 -14.59 -10.63 -2.42
N LYS A 215 -13.34 -10.37 -2.84
CA LYS A 215 -12.18 -11.20 -2.47
C LYS A 215 -11.94 -11.23 -0.97
N THR A 216 -12.06 -10.08 -0.30
CA THR A 216 -11.82 -9.99 1.15
C THR A 216 -12.89 -10.72 1.93
N ILE A 217 -14.16 -10.54 1.57
CA ILE A 217 -15.28 -11.24 2.20
C ILE A 217 -15.14 -12.76 2.02
N GLU A 218 -14.79 -13.22 0.82
CA GLU A 218 -14.56 -14.64 0.55
C GLU A 218 -13.40 -15.16 1.38
N TYR A 219 -12.23 -14.51 1.30
CA TYR A 219 -11.03 -14.91 2.05
C TYR A 219 -11.31 -15.04 3.54
N GLU A 220 -11.89 -14.01 4.17
CA GLU A 220 -12.15 -13.99 5.61
C GLU A 220 -13.21 -15.01 6.04
N THR A 221 -14.06 -15.47 5.13
CA THR A 221 -15.11 -16.46 5.41
C THR A 221 -14.67 -17.90 5.15
N THR A 222 -13.83 -18.16 4.14
CA THR A 222 -13.59 -19.52 3.62
C THR A 222 -12.17 -20.04 3.88
N THR A 223 -11.22 -19.18 4.25
CA THR A 223 -9.80 -19.57 4.39
C THR A 223 -9.53 -20.36 5.67
N HIS A 224 -10.34 -20.19 6.72
CA HIS A 224 -10.05 -20.78 8.02
C HIS A 224 -10.00 -22.32 7.94
N GLY A 225 -8.84 -22.89 8.26
CA GLY A 225 -8.60 -24.33 8.20
C GLY A 225 -8.45 -24.90 6.78
N ALA A 226 -8.40 -24.06 5.74
CA ALA A 226 -8.23 -24.54 4.38
C ALA A 226 -6.80 -25.06 4.13
N GLU A 227 -6.68 -26.24 3.51
CA GLU A 227 -5.38 -26.90 3.28
C GLU A 227 -4.44 -26.07 2.39
N TRP A 228 -4.97 -25.36 1.38
CA TRP A 228 -4.16 -24.50 0.51
C TRP A 228 -3.44 -23.40 1.31
N PHE A 229 -4.02 -22.95 2.41
CA PHE A 229 -3.44 -21.90 3.23
C PHE A 229 -2.14 -22.35 3.91
N LYS A 230 -1.91 -23.66 4.11
CA LYS A 230 -0.68 -24.18 4.74
C LYS A 230 0.53 -24.22 3.82
N LYS A 231 0.40 -23.86 2.54
CA LYS A 231 1.53 -23.80 1.62
C LYS A 231 2.16 -22.40 1.62
N PHE A 232 3.49 -22.36 1.55
CA PHE A 232 4.27 -21.12 1.50
C PHE A 232 5.19 -21.13 0.27
N VAL A 233 4.87 -20.33 -0.74
CA VAL A 233 5.67 -20.23 -1.97
C VAL A 233 6.77 -19.19 -1.77
N CYS A 234 8.02 -19.58 -1.96
CA CYS A 234 9.20 -18.72 -1.84
C CYS A 234 9.92 -18.67 -3.19
N ILE A 235 10.01 -17.49 -3.80
CA ILE A 235 10.63 -17.24 -5.10
C ILE A 235 11.89 -16.39 -4.88
N ALA A 236 13.05 -16.93 -5.23
CA ALA A 236 14.31 -16.23 -5.01
C ALA A 236 15.46 -16.73 -5.90
N GLY A 237 16.54 -15.96 -5.93
CA GLY A 237 17.79 -16.31 -6.57
C GLY A 237 18.96 -15.48 -6.04
N ASP A 238 19.91 -15.19 -6.91
CA ASP A 238 21.12 -14.41 -6.62
C ASP A 238 20.91 -12.94 -7.03
N THR A 239 20.38 -12.11 -6.12
CA THR A 239 20.12 -10.68 -6.34
C THR A 239 21.42 -9.89 -6.45
N TYR A 240 22.46 -10.29 -5.72
CA TYR A 240 23.79 -9.67 -5.73
C TYR A 240 24.89 -10.67 -6.12
N PRO A 241 25.02 -11.02 -7.41
CA PRO A 241 26.00 -12.02 -7.86
C PRO A 241 27.45 -11.66 -7.56
N GLU A 242 28.21 -12.63 -7.00
CA GLU A 242 29.64 -12.48 -6.69
C GLU A 242 30.49 -12.06 -7.92
N VAL A 243 30.07 -12.47 -9.13
CA VAL A 243 30.72 -12.10 -10.40
C VAL A 243 30.68 -10.59 -10.67
N LEU A 244 29.71 -9.86 -10.11
CA LEU A 244 29.60 -8.40 -10.21
C LEU A 244 30.41 -7.70 -9.12
N ASN A 245 30.48 -8.29 -7.92
CA ASN A 245 31.30 -7.79 -6.82
C ASN A 245 31.73 -8.95 -5.92
N SER A 246 33.04 -9.15 -5.78
CA SER A 246 33.60 -10.26 -5.02
C SER A 246 33.29 -10.23 -3.52
N SER A 247 32.78 -9.12 -3.01
CA SER A 247 32.34 -8.99 -1.61
C SER A 247 30.94 -9.56 -1.38
N TRP A 248 30.11 -9.65 -2.43
CA TRP A 248 28.79 -10.26 -2.35
C TRP A 248 28.96 -11.79 -2.36
N LYS A 249 28.35 -12.47 -1.39
CA LYS A 249 28.53 -13.90 -1.11
C LYS A 249 27.18 -14.56 -0.85
N GLY A 250 27.04 -15.77 -1.36
CA GLY A 250 25.80 -16.54 -1.20
C GLY A 250 24.78 -16.17 -2.26
N TYR A 251 23.53 -16.56 -2.02
CA TYR A 251 22.37 -16.20 -2.84
C TYR A 251 21.39 -15.54 -1.87
N GLU A 252 21.59 -14.24 -1.61
CA GLU A 252 20.96 -13.53 -0.49
C GLU A 252 19.43 -13.62 -0.48
N GLY A 253 18.77 -13.63 -1.65
CA GLY A 253 17.32 -13.85 -1.73
C GLY A 253 16.90 -15.26 -1.31
N GLU A 254 17.72 -16.28 -1.63
CA GLU A 254 17.46 -17.66 -1.15
C GLU A 254 17.72 -17.78 0.35
N GLU A 255 18.72 -17.06 0.89
CA GLU A 255 18.99 -16.97 2.32
C GLU A 255 17.83 -16.27 3.07
N GLY A 256 17.32 -15.17 2.53
CA GLY A 256 16.17 -14.43 3.05
C GLY A 256 14.90 -15.28 3.06
N THR A 257 14.57 -15.91 1.94
CA THR A 257 13.43 -16.84 1.89
C THR A 257 13.63 -18.06 2.80
N GLN A 258 14.85 -18.58 2.95
CA GLN A 258 15.13 -19.66 3.91
C GLN A 258 14.92 -19.20 5.37
N ARG A 259 15.29 -17.97 5.71
CA ARG A 259 15.04 -17.36 7.03
C ARG A 259 13.53 -17.27 7.29
N ALA A 260 12.76 -16.79 6.32
CA ALA A 260 11.30 -16.74 6.42
C ALA A 260 10.67 -18.14 6.61
N ILE A 261 11.13 -19.15 5.85
CA ILE A 261 10.66 -20.55 6.01
C ILE A 261 10.90 -21.07 7.42
N ASN A 262 12.06 -20.78 8.01
CA ASN A 262 12.39 -21.22 9.37
C ASN A 262 11.50 -20.60 10.45
N TRP A 263 10.86 -19.47 10.15
CA TRP A 263 9.95 -18.75 11.04
C TRP A 263 8.47 -19.04 10.79
N MET A 264 8.15 -19.95 9.87
CA MET A 264 6.77 -20.33 9.54
C MET A 264 6.49 -21.80 9.91
N PRO A 265 6.59 -22.19 11.19
CA PRO A 265 6.36 -23.57 11.60
C PRO A 265 4.93 -24.01 11.23
N GLY A 266 4.81 -25.22 10.69
CA GLY A 266 3.52 -25.79 10.26
C GLY A 266 3.08 -25.39 8.85
N PHE A 267 3.91 -24.66 8.10
CA PHE A 267 3.73 -24.44 6.67
C PHE A 267 4.60 -25.41 5.85
N GLU A 268 4.08 -25.80 4.69
CA GLU A 268 4.80 -26.55 3.66
C GLU A 268 5.49 -25.57 2.70
N PRO A 269 6.84 -25.50 2.69
CA PRO A 269 7.55 -24.59 1.81
C PRO A 269 7.63 -25.14 0.38
N ILE A 270 7.23 -24.33 -0.59
CA ILE A 270 7.46 -24.54 -2.02
C ILE A 270 8.58 -23.58 -2.44
N LYS A 271 9.79 -24.12 -2.59
CA LYS A 271 10.97 -23.34 -2.96
C LYS A 271 11.07 -23.29 -4.48
N LEU A 272 10.88 -22.10 -5.03
CA LEU A 272 11.20 -21.75 -6.41
C LEU A 272 12.52 -20.98 -6.37
N TRP A 273 13.61 -21.72 -6.36
CA TRP A 273 14.98 -21.19 -6.24
C TRP A 273 15.77 -21.46 -7.50
N THR A 274 16.53 -20.47 -7.94
CA THR A 274 17.40 -20.59 -9.13
C THR A 274 18.50 -21.63 -8.89
N SER A 275 19.06 -21.71 -7.67
CA SER A 275 20.10 -22.68 -7.31
C SER A 275 19.61 -24.13 -7.31
N LEU A 276 18.31 -24.34 -7.07
CA LEU A 276 17.68 -25.66 -7.11
C LEU A 276 17.23 -26.05 -8.53
N GLY A 277 17.27 -25.12 -9.49
CA GLY A 277 16.69 -25.31 -10.82
C GLY A 277 15.16 -25.46 -10.81
N THR A 278 14.52 -25.03 -9.72
CA THR A 278 13.04 -25.06 -9.55
C THR A 278 12.39 -23.74 -9.95
N PHE A 279 13.20 -22.69 -10.11
CA PHE A 279 12.79 -21.43 -10.70
C PHE A 279 13.59 -21.18 -11.98
N THR A 280 12.90 -21.30 -13.10
CA THR A 280 13.44 -21.13 -14.46
C THR A 280 12.70 -20.04 -15.23
N GLY A 281 11.54 -19.61 -14.73
CA GLY A 281 10.81 -18.50 -15.32
C GLY A 281 9.42 -18.27 -14.72
N PRO A 282 8.63 -17.38 -15.34
CA PRO A 282 7.31 -16.96 -14.86
C PRO A 282 6.30 -18.09 -14.73
N GLU A 283 6.38 -19.12 -15.57
CA GLU A 283 5.41 -20.23 -15.57
C GLU A 283 5.51 -21.08 -14.29
N ASP A 284 6.71 -21.23 -13.71
CA ASP A 284 6.90 -21.92 -12.43
C ASP A 284 6.16 -21.18 -11.29
N VAL A 285 6.24 -19.85 -11.31
CA VAL A 285 5.55 -18.98 -10.35
C VAL A 285 4.04 -19.03 -10.56
N ILE A 286 3.58 -18.96 -11.81
CA ILE A 286 2.15 -19.06 -12.15
C ILE A 286 1.59 -20.40 -11.67
N GLU A 287 2.30 -21.49 -11.92
CA GLU A 287 1.89 -22.83 -11.51
C GLU A 287 1.79 -22.94 -9.99
N ALA A 288 2.85 -22.57 -9.26
CA ALA A 288 2.89 -22.69 -7.80
C ALA A 288 1.79 -21.87 -7.12
N ILE A 289 1.58 -20.61 -7.53
CA ILE A 289 0.53 -19.77 -6.96
C ILE A 289 -0.86 -20.30 -7.34
N SER A 290 -1.05 -20.76 -8.58
CA SER A 290 -2.34 -21.30 -9.05
C SER A 290 -2.78 -22.59 -8.34
N GLN A 291 -1.84 -23.33 -7.73
CA GLN A 291 -2.16 -24.49 -6.88
C GLN A 291 -2.67 -24.10 -5.47
N GLY A 292 -2.73 -22.81 -5.16
CA GLY A 292 -3.15 -22.25 -3.89
C GLY A 292 -2.03 -22.24 -2.85
N CYS A 293 -1.86 -21.11 -2.16
CA CYS A 293 -0.90 -20.94 -1.07
C CYS A 293 -1.39 -19.85 -0.10
N GLY A 294 -1.03 -19.96 1.18
CA GLY A 294 -1.39 -18.94 2.18
C GLY A 294 -0.48 -17.71 2.11
N PHE A 295 0.79 -17.94 1.76
CA PHE A 295 1.78 -16.89 1.61
C PHE A 295 2.61 -17.06 0.35
N VAL A 296 3.02 -15.93 -0.21
CA VAL A 296 4.01 -15.85 -1.28
C VAL A 296 5.08 -14.84 -0.88
N PHE A 297 6.34 -15.22 -0.96
CA PHE A 297 7.48 -14.34 -0.75
C PHE A 297 8.36 -14.31 -1.99
N PHE A 298 8.54 -13.12 -2.56
CA PHE A 298 9.52 -12.84 -3.61
C PHE A 298 10.70 -12.10 -2.99
N ASP A 299 11.93 -12.56 -3.20
CA ASP A 299 13.15 -11.90 -2.71
C ASP A 299 14.18 -11.76 -3.85
N GLY A 300 14.36 -10.53 -4.35
CA GLY A 300 15.00 -10.25 -5.64
C GLY A 300 14.85 -8.81 -6.13
N HIS A 301 15.01 -8.62 -7.44
CA HIS A 301 14.92 -7.32 -8.11
C HIS A 301 13.50 -6.98 -8.54
N GLY A 302 13.19 -5.68 -8.47
CA GLY A 302 11.86 -5.16 -8.74
C GLY A 302 11.85 -4.00 -9.73
N SER A 303 10.70 -3.85 -10.39
CA SER A 303 10.29 -2.61 -11.03
C SER A 303 8.77 -2.45 -10.88
N PRO A 304 8.20 -1.30 -11.27
CA PRO A 304 6.75 -1.15 -11.26
C PRO A 304 6.00 -2.13 -12.18
N MET A 305 6.66 -2.83 -13.12
CA MET A 305 6.01 -3.75 -14.06
C MET A 305 6.48 -5.20 -13.98
N SER A 306 7.58 -5.48 -13.30
CA SER A 306 8.28 -6.75 -13.38
C SER A 306 9.02 -7.07 -12.09
N TRP A 307 9.24 -8.36 -11.88
CA TRP A 307 10.12 -8.87 -10.84
C TRP A 307 11.04 -9.93 -11.46
N ALA A 308 12.31 -9.96 -11.07
CA ALA A 308 13.31 -10.91 -11.56
C ALA A 308 14.44 -11.11 -10.56
N THR A 309 15.31 -12.08 -10.81
CA THR A 309 16.55 -12.31 -10.04
C THR A 309 17.65 -12.83 -11.00
N HIS A 310 18.83 -13.18 -10.51
CA HIS A 310 19.84 -13.87 -11.32
C HIS A 310 19.97 -15.35 -11.00
N ALA A 311 20.49 -16.08 -11.98
CA ALA A 311 20.98 -17.44 -11.79
C ALA A 311 22.26 -17.43 -10.90
N PRO A 312 22.58 -18.55 -10.23
CA PRO A 312 23.70 -18.62 -9.29
C PRO A 312 25.03 -18.10 -9.86
N ASN A 313 25.57 -17.07 -9.22
CA ASN A 313 26.82 -16.38 -9.56
C ASN A 313 26.92 -16.04 -11.07
N SER A 314 25.82 -15.54 -11.64
CA SER A 314 25.69 -15.25 -13.06
C SER A 314 25.15 -13.83 -13.28
N THR A 315 25.48 -13.24 -14.43
CA THR A 315 24.83 -12.00 -14.90
C THR A 315 23.53 -12.27 -15.67
N GLU A 316 23.16 -13.55 -15.84
CA GLU A 316 21.93 -13.97 -16.51
C GLU A 316 20.72 -13.69 -15.64
N TRP A 317 19.70 -13.04 -16.22
CA TRP A 317 18.42 -12.76 -15.57
C TRP A 317 17.50 -13.97 -15.67
N VAL A 318 16.82 -14.30 -14.56
CA VAL A 318 15.70 -15.23 -14.49
C VAL A 318 14.44 -14.43 -14.17
N ASP A 319 13.57 -14.30 -15.18
CA ASP A 319 12.35 -13.51 -15.07
C ASP A 319 11.32 -14.20 -14.17
N GLY A 320 10.77 -13.46 -13.20
CA GLY A 320 9.58 -13.86 -12.46
C GLY A 320 8.31 -13.28 -13.11
N LEU A 321 7.36 -12.82 -12.29
CA LEU A 321 6.12 -12.26 -12.81
C LEU A 321 6.31 -10.83 -13.31
N THR A 322 5.74 -10.57 -14.48
CA THR A 322 5.40 -9.24 -14.99
C THR A 322 3.90 -8.99 -14.87
N VAL A 323 3.49 -7.72 -14.94
CA VAL A 323 2.06 -7.33 -14.99
C VAL A 323 1.30 -7.99 -16.16
N TRP A 324 2.01 -8.41 -17.21
CA TRP A 324 1.43 -9.08 -18.38
C TRP A 324 1.24 -10.58 -18.20
N GLN A 325 1.97 -11.20 -17.26
CA GLN A 325 1.82 -12.60 -16.89
C GLN A 325 0.82 -12.82 -15.77
N MET A 326 0.64 -11.85 -14.86
CA MET A 326 -0.33 -11.94 -13.77
C MET A 326 -1.77 -12.29 -14.18
N PRO A 327 -2.29 -11.89 -15.36
CA PRO A 327 -3.58 -12.38 -15.86
C PRO A 327 -3.70 -13.91 -15.93
N LYS A 328 -2.59 -14.64 -16.03
CA LYS A 328 -2.53 -16.10 -16.12
C LYS A 328 -2.68 -16.83 -14.77
N LEU A 329 -2.65 -16.13 -13.64
CA LEU A 329 -2.87 -16.71 -12.32
C LEU A 329 -4.31 -17.26 -12.18
N LYS A 330 -4.45 -18.49 -11.67
CA LYS A 330 -5.70 -19.26 -11.58
C LYS A 330 -6.04 -19.73 -10.16
N ASN A 331 -5.74 -18.91 -9.17
CA ASN A 331 -5.97 -19.19 -7.75
C ASN A 331 -7.24 -18.50 -7.21
N GLU A 332 -8.35 -18.61 -7.93
CA GLU A 332 -9.66 -18.12 -7.47
C GLU A 332 -10.04 -18.78 -6.13
N GLY A 333 -10.54 -17.98 -5.17
CA GLY A 333 -10.84 -18.42 -3.81
C GLY A 333 -9.62 -18.78 -2.93
N MET A 334 -8.38 -18.66 -3.45
CA MET A 334 -7.14 -19.04 -2.76
C MET A 334 -6.13 -17.90 -2.81
N TYR A 335 -6.44 -16.81 -2.11
CA TYR A 335 -5.72 -15.54 -2.23
C TYR A 335 -4.60 -15.42 -1.17
N PRO A 336 -3.31 -15.67 -1.50
CA PRO A 336 -2.22 -15.51 -0.54
C PRO A 336 -2.04 -14.07 -0.06
N VAL A 337 -1.42 -13.90 1.10
CA VAL A 337 -0.72 -12.65 1.43
C VAL A 337 0.65 -12.66 0.74
N CYS A 338 0.97 -11.62 -0.01
CA CYS A 338 2.22 -11.50 -0.76
C CYS A 338 3.17 -10.49 -0.10
N VAL A 339 4.41 -10.89 0.16
CA VAL A 339 5.52 -9.99 0.47
C VAL A 339 6.44 -10.00 -0.75
N VAL A 340 6.79 -8.83 -1.27
CA VAL A 340 7.69 -8.70 -2.42
C VAL A 340 8.85 -7.76 -2.10
N GLY A 341 10.03 -8.35 -2.00
CA GLY A 341 11.32 -7.66 -2.02
C GLY A 341 11.66 -7.18 -3.42
N GLY A 342 12.32 -6.02 -3.48
CA GLY A 342 12.73 -5.37 -4.72
C GLY A 342 12.19 -3.95 -4.88
N CYS A 343 12.86 -3.20 -5.77
CA CYS A 343 12.57 -1.79 -6.00
C CYS A 343 11.21 -1.55 -6.69
N HIS A 344 10.49 -0.52 -6.23
CA HIS A 344 9.34 0.09 -6.92
C HIS A 344 8.14 -0.82 -7.23
N ASN A 345 8.08 -2.06 -6.74
CA ASN A 345 6.96 -2.98 -6.99
C ASN A 345 5.61 -2.36 -6.55
N SER A 346 5.63 -1.53 -5.51
CA SER A 346 4.49 -0.81 -4.97
C SER A 346 4.44 0.67 -5.39
N GLN A 347 5.12 1.07 -6.47
CA GLN A 347 5.07 2.44 -7.02
C GLN A 347 3.69 2.71 -7.69
N PHE A 348 2.64 2.94 -6.91
CA PHE A 348 1.25 2.99 -7.41
C PHE A 348 0.85 4.31 -8.09
N ASN A 349 1.78 5.26 -8.26
CA ASN A 349 1.61 6.50 -9.04
C ASN A 349 1.87 6.34 -10.56
N ILE A 350 2.24 5.14 -11.04
CA ILE A 350 2.49 4.90 -12.48
C ILE A 350 1.21 4.90 -13.33
N THR A 351 1.34 5.04 -14.66
CA THR A 351 0.19 4.98 -15.57
C THR A 351 0.55 4.74 -17.04
N MET A 352 -0.32 4.05 -17.78
CA MET A 352 -0.23 3.97 -19.25
C MET A 352 -0.24 5.36 -19.93
N PHE A 353 -0.85 6.38 -19.32
CA PHE A 353 -0.85 7.73 -19.89
C PHE A 353 0.57 8.33 -19.98
N ASN A 354 1.57 7.77 -19.29
CA ASN A 354 2.96 8.18 -19.43
C ASN A 354 3.49 7.94 -20.87
N LEU A 355 2.94 6.97 -21.60
CA LEU A 355 3.26 6.76 -23.03
C LEU A 355 2.88 7.97 -23.91
N LEU A 356 1.92 8.78 -23.48
CA LEU A 356 1.49 9.98 -24.21
C LEU A 356 2.31 11.23 -23.86
N LYS A 357 3.31 11.13 -22.97
CA LYS A 357 4.18 12.24 -22.56
C LYS A 357 5.35 12.54 -23.51
N PHE A 358 5.29 12.08 -24.76
CA PHE A 358 6.33 12.35 -25.76
C PHE A 358 6.61 13.86 -25.97
N TYR A 359 5.64 14.72 -25.68
CA TYR A 359 5.78 16.19 -25.73
C TYR A 359 6.81 16.75 -24.74
N LYS A 360 7.22 15.98 -23.73
CA LYS A 360 8.26 16.37 -22.76
C LYS A 360 9.69 16.20 -23.29
N GLY A 361 9.85 15.66 -24.50
CA GLY A 361 11.15 15.37 -25.10
C GLY A 361 11.49 13.89 -25.02
N ILE A 362 12.27 13.42 -25.99
CA ILE A 362 12.55 11.99 -26.18
C ILE A 362 13.30 11.36 -25.00
N GLY A 363 14.19 12.12 -24.34
CA GLY A 363 14.96 11.65 -23.18
C GLY A 363 14.05 11.31 -22.00
N GLU A 364 13.31 12.30 -21.49
CA GLU A 364 12.35 12.08 -20.38
C GLU A 364 11.28 11.04 -20.76
N TRP A 365 10.85 10.99 -22.02
CA TRP A 365 9.88 9.98 -22.46
C TRP A 365 10.42 8.55 -22.38
N ILE A 366 11.68 8.33 -22.79
CA ILE A 366 12.35 7.03 -22.68
C ILE A 366 12.53 6.62 -21.20
N GLU A 367 12.76 7.58 -20.29
CA GLU A 367 12.85 7.27 -18.86
C GLU A 367 11.57 6.62 -18.31
N TYR A 368 10.38 7.10 -18.69
CA TYR A 368 9.12 6.45 -18.26
C TYR A 368 9.02 4.99 -18.72
N ILE A 369 9.55 4.68 -19.91
CA ILE A 369 9.53 3.32 -20.45
C ILE A 369 10.56 2.46 -19.71
N TRP A 370 11.78 2.97 -19.57
CA TRP A 370 12.89 2.26 -18.94
C TRP A 370 12.67 1.99 -17.45
N LYS A 371 12.09 2.94 -16.71
CA LYS A 371 11.69 2.78 -15.31
C LYS A 371 10.42 1.96 -15.11
N GLY A 372 9.77 1.50 -16.19
CA GLY A 372 8.53 0.73 -16.11
C GLY A 372 7.31 1.51 -15.63
N GLU A 373 7.30 2.83 -15.77
CA GLU A 373 6.19 3.66 -15.29
C GLU A 373 4.98 3.71 -16.25
N THR A 374 4.94 2.82 -17.25
CA THR A 374 3.97 2.85 -18.35
C THR A 374 2.93 1.71 -18.28
N ALA A 375 2.92 0.92 -17.20
CA ALA A 375 1.89 -0.09 -16.98
C ALA A 375 0.55 0.51 -16.48
N PRO A 376 -0.57 -0.23 -16.61
CA PRO A 376 -1.86 0.25 -16.16
C PRO A 376 -2.01 0.27 -14.64
N ALA A 377 -1.23 -0.51 -13.90
CA ALA A 377 -1.00 -0.40 -12.46
C ALA A 377 0.37 -1.01 -12.11
N CYS A 378 0.91 -0.69 -10.93
CA CYS A 378 2.17 -1.28 -10.47
C CYS A 378 2.03 -2.77 -10.19
N TRP A 379 3.16 -3.47 -10.12
CA TRP A 379 3.28 -4.90 -9.87
C TRP A 379 2.44 -5.33 -8.66
N SER A 380 2.63 -4.68 -7.51
CA SER A 380 1.94 -5.03 -6.27
C SER A 380 0.43 -4.84 -6.38
N TRP A 381 -0.05 -3.69 -6.89
CA TRP A 381 -1.48 -3.47 -7.05
C TRP A 381 -2.10 -4.45 -8.05
N TRP A 382 -1.40 -4.74 -9.15
CA TRP A 382 -1.88 -5.72 -10.14
C TRP A 382 -2.05 -7.11 -9.55
N MET A 383 -1.12 -7.55 -8.70
CA MET A 383 -1.21 -8.80 -7.94
C MET A 383 -2.41 -8.78 -6.98
N THR A 384 -2.60 -7.70 -6.23
CA THR A 384 -3.68 -7.55 -5.24
C THR A 384 -5.07 -7.49 -5.87
N ARG A 385 -5.29 -6.62 -6.86
CA ARG A 385 -6.61 -6.41 -7.48
C ARG A 385 -6.93 -7.37 -8.63
N LYS A 386 -6.10 -8.39 -8.87
CA LYS A 386 -6.34 -9.40 -9.91
C LYS A 386 -7.72 -10.02 -9.67
N ILE A 387 -8.59 -9.88 -10.67
CA ILE A 387 -9.88 -10.58 -10.71
C ILE A 387 -9.66 -12.09 -10.73
N ASP A 388 -10.46 -12.85 -9.99
CA ASP A 388 -10.44 -14.32 -9.94
C ASP A 388 -9.04 -14.92 -9.62
N GLY A 389 -8.22 -14.24 -8.82
CA GLY A 389 -6.90 -14.75 -8.41
C GLY A 389 -5.98 -13.67 -7.81
N GLY A 390 -4.68 -13.88 -7.91
CA GLY A 390 -3.67 -12.98 -7.34
C GLY A 390 -3.60 -13.05 -5.82
N SER A 391 -3.18 -11.98 -5.14
CA SER A 391 -3.08 -11.94 -3.67
C SER A 391 -4.30 -11.26 -3.03
N ILE A 392 -4.51 -11.48 -1.73
CA ILE A 392 -5.49 -10.70 -0.95
C ILE A 392 -4.91 -9.35 -0.51
N ALA A 393 -3.59 -9.31 -0.30
CA ALA A 393 -2.81 -8.12 -0.01
C ALA A 393 -1.37 -8.31 -0.50
N THR A 394 -0.70 -7.20 -0.79
CA THR A 394 0.72 -7.20 -1.15
C THR A 394 1.47 -6.13 -0.35
N LEU A 395 2.59 -6.50 0.28
CA LEU A 395 3.55 -5.59 0.87
C LEU A 395 4.77 -5.43 -0.05
N GLY A 396 5.25 -4.21 -0.23
CA GLY A 396 6.45 -3.95 -1.02
C GLY A 396 6.76 -2.46 -1.13
N TYR A 397 7.76 -2.12 -1.93
CA TYR A 397 8.42 -0.82 -1.88
C TYR A 397 7.92 0.14 -2.96
N SER A 398 7.64 1.39 -2.60
CA SER A 398 7.25 2.43 -3.58
C SER A 398 8.42 3.20 -4.19
N GLY A 399 9.63 3.03 -3.65
CA GLY A 399 10.89 3.59 -4.15
C GLY A 399 11.97 2.52 -4.33
N LEU A 400 13.24 2.94 -4.39
CA LEU A 400 14.40 2.05 -4.38
C LEU A 400 14.53 1.31 -3.05
N GLY A 401 14.40 -0.01 -3.09
CA GLY A 401 14.74 -0.86 -1.96
C GLY A 401 16.25 -1.07 -1.85
N TYR A 402 16.76 -1.12 -0.62
CA TYR A 402 18.16 -1.32 -0.31
C TYR A 402 18.35 -2.56 0.56
N THR A 403 19.49 -3.22 0.45
CA THR A 403 19.86 -4.39 1.26
C THR A 403 21.16 -4.17 2.02
N LYS A 404 21.57 -5.14 2.85
CA LYS A 404 22.88 -5.16 3.51
C LYS A 404 24.03 -4.97 2.52
N GLU A 405 23.92 -5.48 1.29
CA GLU A 405 24.92 -5.33 0.24
C GLU A 405 25.13 -3.87 -0.13
N ASP A 406 24.08 -3.06 -0.15
CA ASP A 406 24.15 -1.62 -0.44
C ASP A 406 24.66 -0.79 0.75
N LYS A 407 24.46 -1.31 1.96
CA LYS A 407 24.93 -0.71 3.22
C LYS A 407 26.34 -1.17 3.61
N ASN A 408 27.10 -1.73 2.68
CA ASN A 408 28.44 -2.30 2.92
C ASN A 408 28.47 -3.31 4.09
N PHE A 409 27.38 -4.05 4.30
CA PHE A 409 27.19 -5.03 5.37
C PHE A 409 27.24 -4.45 6.80
N GLU A 410 27.02 -3.14 6.98
CA GLU A 410 26.94 -2.49 8.29
C GLU A 410 25.54 -2.58 8.94
N GLY A 411 24.60 -3.27 8.30
CA GLY A 411 23.24 -3.53 8.76
C GLY A 411 22.35 -3.98 7.61
N GLU A 412 21.24 -4.65 7.92
CA GLU A 412 20.22 -5.03 6.92
C GLU A 412 19.32 -3.82 6.56
N ALA A 413 18.49 -3.98 5.54
CA ALA A 413 17.42 -3.04 5.20
C ALA A 413 16.12 -3.77 4.79
N THR A 414 15.73 -3.79 3.52
CA THR A 414 14.45 -4.39 3.07
C THR A 414 14.32 -5.86 3.44
N GLU A 415 15.42 -6.61 3.35
CA GLU A 415 15.47 -8.02 3.72
C GLU A 415 15.12 -8.25 5.20
N TRP A 416 15.37 -7.27 6.07
CA TRP A 416 14.93 -7.33 7.47
C TRP A 416 13.40 -7.23 7.54
N LEU A 417 12.79 -6.20 6.95
CA LEU A 417 11.33 -6.00 7.01
C LEU A 417 10.59 -7.19 6.39
N ASP A 418 11.02 -7.60 5.19
CA ASP A 418 10.37 -8.65 4.42
C ASP A 418 10.34 -9.97 5.19
N THR A 419 11.44 -10.34 5.83
CA THR A 419 11.50 -11.58 6.62
C THR A 419 10.83 -11.47 7.99
N HIS A 420 10.87 -10.29 8.63
CA HIS A 420 10.26 -10.10 9.95
C HIS A 420 8.73 -10.06 9.88
N PHE A 421 8.14 -9.81 8.71
CA PHE A 421 6.73 -10.11 8.47
C PHE A 421 6.38 -11.56 8.84
N PHE A 422 7.17 -12.52 8.35
CA PHE A 422 6.96 -13.94 8.60
C PHE A 422 7.30 -14.35 10.04
N TRP A 423 8.27 -13.67 10.65
CA TRP A 423 8.56 -13.83 12.08
C TRP A 423 7.38 -13.41 12.96
N GLU A 424 6.81 -12.23 12.73
CA GLU A 424 5.64 -11.74 13.46
C GLU A 424 4.45 -12.70 13.34
N TYR A 425 4.18 -13.17 12.12
CA TYR A 425 3.10 -14.12 11.89
C TYR A 425 3.36 -15.49 12.53
N GLY A 426 4.47 -16.14 12.15
CA GLY A 426 4.70 -17.55 12.47
C GLY A 426 5.32 -17.79 13.85
N MET A 427 6.06 -16.83 14.41
CA MET A 427 6.73 -16.97 15.71
C MET A 427 6.02 -16.22 16.83
N ASN A 428 5.52 -15.00 16.57
CA ASN A 428 4.82 -14.19 17.59
C ASN A 428 3.31 -14.40 17.58
N GLY A 429 2.75 -15.01 16.52
CA GLY A 429 1.32 -15.29 16.40
C GLY A 429 0.48 -14.03 16.15
N THR A 430 1.08 -12.94 15.66
CA THR A 430 0.33 -11.77 15.21
C THR A 430 -0.38 -12.16 13.90
N ASP A 431 -1.71 -12.14 13.88
CA ASP A 431 -2.51 -12.67 12.76
C ASP A 431 -3.46 -11.63 12.12
N VAL A 432 -3.29 -10.35 12.48
CA VAL A 432 -3.94 -9.22 11.80
C VAL A 432 -2.90 -8.49 10.95
N LEU A 433 -3.22 -8.30 9.67
CA LEU A 433 -2.23 -7.86 8.67
C LEU A 433 -1.59 -6.50 8.98
N GLY A 434 -2.40 -5.50 9.33
CA GLY A 434 -1.92 -4.17 9.68
C GLY A 434 -1.08 -4.16 10.96
N GLU A 435 -1.41 -5.01 11.93
CA GLU A 435 -0.61 -5.13 13.15
C GLU A 435 0.79 -5.68 12.87
N ILE A 436 0.91 -6.69 12.00
CA ILE A 436 2.22 -7.19 11.55
C ILE A 436 3.00 -6.04 10.93
N TRP A 437 2.41 -5.33 9.96
CA TRP A 437 3.05 -4.21 9.29
C TRP A 437 3.60 -3.17 10.29
N GLY A 438 2.78 -2.73 11.25
CA GLY A 438 3.23 -1.73 12.24
C GLY A 438 4.25 -2.27 13.24
N LYS A 439 4.12 -3.52 13.70
CA LYS A 439 5.09 -4.17 14.61
C LYS A 439 6.45 -4.36 13.95
N VAL A 440 6.46 -4.74 12.66
CA VAL A 440 7.69 -4.88 11.88
C VAL A 440 8.38 -3.52 11.73
N ILE A 441 7.67 -2.46 11.36
CA ILE A 441 8.24 -1.11 11.26
C ILE A 441 8.83 -0.66 12.61
N ALA A 442 8.06 -0.79 13.71
CA ALA A 442 8.54 -0.42 15.04
C ALA A 442 9.76 -1.26 15.47
N GLY A 443 9.76 -2.56 15.14
CA GLY A 443 10.89 -3.46 15.39
C GLY A 443 12.13 -3.08 14.59
N TYR A 444 11.96 -2.66 13.34
CA TYR A 444 13.06 -2.20 12.49
C TYR A 444 13.68 -0.93 13.06
N LEU A 445 12.87 0.09 13.37
CA LEU A 445 13.33 1.37 13.95
C LEU A 445 14.02 1.19 15.31
N LYS A 446 13.60 0.18 16.09
CA LYS A 446 14.29 -0.20 17.33
C LYS A 446 15.66 -0.85 17.07
N THR A 447 15.78 -1.62 16.00
CA THR A 447 17.01 -2.32 15.61
C THR A 447 18.00 -1.36 14.96
N TYR A 448 17.50 -0.46 14.12
CA TYR A 448 18.24 0.55 13.36
C TYR A 448 17.67 1.95 13.68
N PRO A 449 18.02 2.53 14.83
CA PRO A 449 17.54 3.86 15.21
C PRO A 449 18.09 4.93 14.27
N ILE A 450 17.24 5.90 13.91
CA ILE A 450 17.56 6.95 12.94
C ILE A 450 18.36 8.10 13.59
N ASP A 451 19.57 8.35 13.09
CA ASP A 451 20.34 9.58 13.35
C ASP A 451 20.10 10.61 12.24
N TRP A 452 19.14 11.49 12.48
CA TRP A 452 18.77 12.59 11.60
C TRP A 452 19.89 13.62 11.32
N ASN A 453 21.03 13.55 12.03
CA ASN A 453 22.17 14.46 11.83
C ASN A 453 23.19 13.95 10.80
N THR A 454 22.98 12.77 10.21
CA THR A 454 23.88 12.22 9.20
C THR A 454 23.56 12.73 7.79
N PRO A 455 24.56 12.73 6.87
CA PRO A 455 24.32 13.14 5.49
C PRO A 455 23.25 12.31 4.78
N ALA A 456 22.62 12.93 3.80
CA ALA A 456 21.76 12.26 2.83
C ALA A 456 22.52 11.11 2.14
N GLY A 457 21.87 9.96 1.94
CA GLY A 457 22.47 8.71 1.45
C GLY A 457 23.33 7.94 2.46
N SER A 458 23.37 8.37 3.73
CA SER A 458 23.97 7.55 4.79
C SER A 458 23.11 6.33 5.14
N ASN A 459 23.68 5.34 5.83
CA ASN A 459 22.93 4.16 6.30
C ASN A 459 21.67 4.55 7.09
N SER A 460 21.74 5.58 7.94
CA SER A 460 20.57 6.05 8.68
C SER A 460 19.50 6.69 7.80
N ALA A 461 19.89 7.35 6.70
CA ALA A 461 18.92 7.88 5.74
C ALA A 461 18.28 6.73 4.94
N ILE A 462 19.06 5.70 4.59
CA ILE A 462 18.54 4.47 3.99
C ILE A 462 17.56 3.78 4.95
N ASP A 463 17.87 3.71 6.24
CA ASP A 463 17.00 3.11 7.25
C ASP A 463 15.65 3.82 7.39
N ALA A 464 15.64 5.16 7.35
CA ALA A 464 14.40 5.94 7.32
C ALA A 464 13.61 5.66 6.04
N LYS A 465 14.27 5.69 4.87
CA LYS A 465 13.67 5.38 3.58
C LYS A 465 13.02 4.00 3.53
N THR A 466 13.69 2.98 4.08
CA THR A 466 13.20 1.60 4.09
C THR A 466 11.82 1.47 4.74
N VAL A 467 11.57 2.14 5.88
CA VAL A 467 10.24 2.11 6.51
C VAL A 467 9.24 3.05 5.85
N GLU A 468 9.70 4.22 5.36
CA GLU A 468 8.83 5.21 4.71
C GLU A 468 8.19 4.67 3.44
N GLU A 469 8.88 3.81 2.70
CA GLU A 469 8.43 3.33 1.39
C GLU A 469 7.78 1.93 1.41
N TRP A 470 7.70 1.27 2.57
CA TRP A 470 7.11 -0.08 2.69
C TRP A 470 5.58 -0.01 2.78
N ILE A 471 4.93 -0.15 1.63
CA ILE A 471 3.49 0.04 1.45
C ILE A 471 2.74 -1.27 1.65
N LEU A 472 1.68 -1.22 2.47
CA LEU A 472 0.65 -2.25 2.56
C LEU A 472 -0.49 -1.97 1.57
N LEU A 473 -0.50 -2.65 0.42
CA LEU A 473 -1.64 -2.65 -0.50
C LEU A 473 -2.62 -3.77 -0.11
N GLY A 474 -3.53 -3.45 0.80
CA GLY A 474 -4.48 -4.41 1.36
C GLY A 474 -5.34 -3.79 2.46
N ASP A 475 -6.22 -4.61 3.03
CA ASP A 475 -7.01 -4.25 4.21
C ASP A 475 -6.17 -4.42 5.49
N PRO A 476 -5.88 -3.35 6.25
CA PRO A 476 -5.09 -3.44 7.47
C PRO A 476 -5.77 -4.22 8.60
N SER A 477 -7.10 -4.37 8.55
CA SER A 477 -7.88 -5.15 9.52
C SER A 477 -8.08 -6.61 9.10
N LEU A 478 -7.42 -7.05 8.02
CA LEU A 478 -7.56 -8.41 7.50
C LEU A 478 -7.12 -9.44 8.54
N LYS A 479 -8.01 -10.38 8.88
CA LYS A 479 -7.66 -11.58 9.63
C LYS A 479 -6.94 -12.56 8.71
N ILE A 480 -5.63 -12.67 8.84
CA ILE A 480 -4.84 -13.60 8.03
C ILE A 480 -5.27 -15.04 8.37
N GLY A 481 -5.59 -15.82 7.33
CA GLY A 481 -6.13 -17.17 7.46
C GLY A 481 -7.65 -17.23 7.69
N GLY A 482 -8.34 -16.10 7.77
CA GLY A 482 -9.80 -16.00 7.93
C GLY A 482 -10.33 -16.34 9.33
N TYR A 483 -11.61 -16.03 9.54
CA TYR A 483 -12.29 -16.25 10.82
C TYR A 483 -12.78 -17.69 10.96
N ALA A 484 -12.70 -18.22 12.17
CA ALA A 484 -13.40 -19.46 12.51
C ALA A 484 -14.92 -19.26 12.36
N SER A 485 -15.60 -20.29 11.85
CA SER A 485 -17.06 -20.28 11.65
C SER A 485 -17.87 -20.59 12.90
#